data_AF-A0A842CZZ9-F1
#
_entry.id   AF-A0A842CZZ9-F1
#
_cell.length_a   1.000
_cell.length_b   1.000
_cell.length_c   1.000
_cell.angle_alpha   90.00
_cell.angle_beta   90.00
_cell.angle_gamma   90.00
#
_symmetry.space_group_name_H-M   'P 1'
#
loop_
_entity.id
_entity.type
_entity.pdbx_description
1 polymer ?
#
loop_
_entity_poly.entity_id
_entity_poly.type
_entity_poly.pdbx_seq_one_letter_code
_entity_poly.pdbx_strand_id
1 'polypeptide(L)' 'LDWGSYEEAIKVYGEPDFDECFAYTPLLGLGGPEKVDNLQKAKLKEHIYLITQFMGKLE' A
#
# COMPACT_ATOMS: atom_id res chain seq x y z
N LEU A 1 -10.61 10.89 -8.86
CA LEU A 1 -9.60 10.18 -8.04
C LEU A 1 -8.28 10.84 -8.33
N ASP A 2 -7.63 11.38 -7.30
CA ASP A 2 -6.26 11.86 -7.39
C ASP A 2 -5.35 10.63 -7.27
N TRP A 3 -4.55 10.37 -8.30
CA TRP A 3 -3.62 9.23 -8.37
C TRP A 3 -2.16 9.67 -8.26
N GLY A 4 -1.90 10.93 -7.86
CA GLY A 4 -0.56 11.50 -7.84
C GLY A 4 0.46 10.64 -7.07
N SER A 5 0.07 10.09 -5.92
CA SER A 5 0.94 9.22 -5.12
C SER A 5 1.33 7.91 -5.82
N TYR A 6 0.46 7.38 -6.69
CA TYR A 6 0.75 6.15 -7.44
C TYR A 6 1.78 6.41 -8.55
N GLU A 7 1.60 7.49 -9.31
CA GLU A 7 2.56 7.87 -10.37
C GLU A 7 3.94 8.21 -9.79
N GLU A 8 3.98 8.89 -8.65
CA GLU A 8 5.23 9.19 -7.95
C GLU A 8 5.88 7.91 -7.40
N ALA A 9 5.11 6.99 -6.83
CA ALA A 9 5.62 5.70 -6.38
C ALA A 9 6.25 4.88 -7.51
N ILE A 10 5.66 4.88 -8.72
CA ILE A 10 6.28 4.23 -9.89
C ILE A 10 7.64 4.86 -10.20
N LYS A 11 7.76 6.19 -10.15
CA LYS A 11 9.03 6.88 -10.43
C LYS A 11 10.11 6.54 -9.40
N VAL A 12 9.74 6.36 -8.13
CA VAL A 12 10.68 6.11 -7.02
C VAL A 12 11.03 4.63 -6.89
N TYR A 13 10.03 3.75 -6.97
CA TYR A 13 10.14 2.32 -6.63
C TYR A 13 10.02 1.39 -7.84
N GLY A 14 9.70 1.91 -9.02
CA GLY A 14 9.38 1.14 -10.23
C GLY A 14 7.98 0.52 -10.18
N GLU A 15 7.52 0.03 -11.33
CA GLU A 15 6.24 -0.69 -11.41
C GLU A 15 6.25 -1.95 -10.52
N PRO A 16 5.15 -2.24 -9.81
CA PRO A 16 5.00 -3.51 -9.09
C PRO A 16 4.77 -4.67 -10.06
N ASP A 17 5.21 -5.86 -9.68
CA ASP A 17 4.87 -7.09 -10.38
C ASP A 17 3.36 -7.40 -10.29
N PHE A 18 2.88 -8.36 -11.10
CA PHE A 18 1.47 -8.74 -11.15
C PHE A 18 0.87 -9.14 -9.78
N ASP A 19 1.69 -9.70 -8.88
CA ASP A 19 1.28 -10.11 -7.54
C ASP A 19 1.69 -9.12 -6.44
N GLU A 20 2.14 -7.91 -6.81
CA GLU A 20 2.56 -6.85 -5.91
C GLU A 20 1.64 -5.62 -5.95
N CYS A 21 1.74 -4.79 -4.91
CA CYS A 21 1.09 -3.49 -4.82
C CYS A 21 1.97 -2.51 -4.05
N PHE A 22 1.65 -1.21 -4.15
CA PHE A 22 2.18 -0.21 -3.22
C PHE A 22 1.37 -0.21 -1.93
N ALA A 23 2.07 -0.46 -0.83
CA ALA A 23 1.51 -0.69 0.50
C ALA A 23 2.01 0.36 1.49
N TYR A 24 1.10 1.10 2.12
CA TYR A 24 1.47 2.05 3.17
C TYR A 24 2.01 1.33 4.40
N THR A 25 3.17 1.77 4.86
CA THR A 25 3.84 1.24 6.03
C THR A 25 4.36 2.39 6.90
N PRO A 26 3.78 2.59 8.11
CA PRO A 26 2.71 1.80 8.72
C PRO A 26 1.35 1.94 8.00
N LEU A 27 0.43 1.00 8.26
CA LEU A 27 -0.92 1.00 7.67
C LEU A 27 -1.65 2.32 7.94
N LEU A 28 -2.37 2.84 6.95
CA LEU A 28 -3.20 4.04 7.10
C LEU A 28 -4.27 3.86 8.20
N GLY A 29 -4.91 2.69 8.25
CA GLY A 29 -5.89 2.36 9.29
C GLY A 29 -5.33 2.35 10.71
N LEU A 30 -4.01 2.33 10.88
CA LEU A 30 -3.30 2.45 12.15
C LEU A 30 -2.76 3.87 12.42
N GLY A 31 -3.20 4.86 11.64
CA GLY A 31 -2.71 6.25 11.73
C GLY A 31 -1.41 6.52 10.96
N GLY A 32 -1.07 5.65 10.00
CA GLY A 32 0.09 5.84 9.16
C GLY A 32 -0.03 7.08 8.24
N PRO A 33 1.10 7.72 7.91
CA PRO A 33 1.10 8.90 7.04
C PRO A 33 0.83 8.52 5.58
N GLU A 34 -0.02 9.30 4.93
CA GLU A 34 -0.32 9.19 3.50
C GLU A 34 0.75 9.93 2.68
N LYS A 35 1.96 9.35 2.61
CA LYS A 35 3.11 9.90 1.86
C LYS A 35 3.77 8.82 1.02
N VAL A 36 4.35 9.22 -0.12
CA VAL A 36 5.02 8.27 -1.03
C VAL A 36 6.21 7.59 -0.38
N ASP A 37 6.97 8.31 0.45
CA ASP A 37 8.08 7.77 1.23
C ASP A 37 7.68 6.63 2.19
N ASN A 38 6.39 6.52 2.49
CA ASN A 38 5.80 5.49 3.33
C ASN A 38 5.19 4.33 2.54
N LEU A 39 5.30 4.34 1.20
CA LEU A 39 4.93 3.21 0.36
C LEU A 39 6.10 2.24 0.24
N GLN A 40 5.77 0.96 0.21
CA GLN A 40 6.69 -0.10 -0.20
C GLN A 40 6.00 -1.03 -1.19
N LYS A 41 6.77 -1.70 -2.04
CA LYS A 41 6.24 -2.84 -2.82
C LYS A 41 6.04 -4.02 -1.87
N ALA A 42 4.82 -4.54 -1.83
CA ALA A 42 4.45 -5.69 -1.03
C ALA A 42 3.59 -6.65 -1.85
N LYS A 43 3.59 -7.93 -1.46
CA LYS A 43 2.72 -8.91 -2.09
C LYS A 43 1.25 -8.62 -1.74
N LEU A 44 0.40 -8.60 -2.76
CA LEU A 44 -0.98 -8.10 -2.66
C LEU A 44 -1.80 -8.91 -1.65
N LYS A 45 -1.74 -10.24 -1.72
CA LYS A 45 -2.55 -11.12 -0.86
C LYS A 45 -2.14 -11.01 0.60
N GLU A 46 -0.84 -10.92 0.85
CA GLU A 46 -0.23 -10.78 2.16
C GLU A 46 -0.58 -9.42 2.77
N HIS A 47 -0.55 -8.35 1.97
CA HIS A 47 -0.91 -7.03 2.45
C HIS A 47 -2.40 -6.90 2.76
N ILE A 48 -3.27 -7.46 1.91
CA ILE A 48 -4.71 -7.57 2.21
C ILE A 48 -4.92 -8.38 3.50
N TYR A 49 -4.27 -9.54 3.63
CA TYR A 49 -4.38 -10.36 4.83
C TYR A 49 -3.98 -9.56 6.07
N LEU A 50 -2.84 -8.86 6.03
CA LEU A 50 -2.36 -8.03 7.12
C LEU A 50 -3.36 -6.92 7.48
N ILE A 51 -3.91 -6.21 6.48
CA ILE A 51 -4.98 -5.22 6.70
C ILE A 51 -6.17 -5.86 7.42
N THR A 52 -6.64 -7.03 6.97
CA THR A 52 -7.79 -7.70 7.60
C THR A 52 -7.54 -8.14 9.04
N GLN A 53 -6.30 -8.45 9.42
CA GLN A 53 -5.98 -8.79 10.81
C GLN A 53 -6.11 -7.58 11.74
N PHE A 54 -5.81 -6.38 11.27
CA PHE A 54 -5.86 -5.16 12.07
C PHE A 54 -7.20 -4.41 11.99
N MET A 55 -7.84 -4.43 10.83
CA MET A 55 -9.05 -3.65 10.54
C MET A 55 -10.34 -4.49 10.59
N GLY A 56 -10.21 -5.81 10.76
CA GLY A 56 -11.34 -6.74 10.65
C GLY A 56 -11.61 -7.16 9.21
N LYS A 57 -12.62 -8.02 9.04
CA LYS A 57 -13.03 -8.48 7.70
C LYS A 57 -13.76 -7.35 6.97
N LEU A 58 -13.51 -7.23 5.67
CA LEU A 58 -14.37 -6.47 4.78
C LEU A 58 -15.69 -7.27 4.64
N GLU A 59 -16.80 -6.67 5.06
CA GLU A 59 -18.17 -7.20 4.85
C GLU A 59 -18.81 -6.61 3.59
#